data_AF-A0AAU2MLG2-F1
#
_entry.id   AF-A0AAU2MLG2-F1
#
_cell.length_a   1.000
_cell.length_b   1.000
_cell.length_c   1.000
_cell.angle_alpha   90.00
_cell.angle_beta   90.00
_cell.angle_gamma   90.00
#
_symmetry.space_group_name_H-M   'P 1'
#
loop_
_entity.id
_entity.type
_entity.pdbx_description
1 polymer ?
#
loop_
_entity_poly.entity_id
_entity_poly.type
_entity_poly.pdbx_seq_one_letter_code
_entity_poly.pdbx_strand_id
1 'polypeptide(L)'
;MRGSWVCVESDGGMIRAMDQLSYSTAWLSRWRDEITDAVSSLVLTFEETNGYEPGTNEVRLAGKEDSRAVRDGGRELEGFEDLLTFYESIGEVVLPDVGNGFFVHSPCDVLHRLTEEGPVSLPEADDPHGMVIASNGGGILYVADRGGAIHRSGTASLDGAEFDKAADNLPQFLDHVRRCVVRFVETGETGDL
;
A
#
# COMPACT_ATOMS: atom_id res chain seq x y z
N MET A 1 -49.23 33.04 -2.20
CA MET A 1 -47.89 33.63 -2.00
C MET A 1 -46.87 32.63 -2.50
N ARG A 2 -45.99 33.08 -3.40
CA ARG A 2 -44.89 32.30 -3.96
C ARG A 2 -43.79 32.17 -2.91
N GLY A 3 -43.17 31.00 -2.83
CA GLY A 3 -41.98 30.76 -2.03
C GLY A 3 -41.14 29.70 -2.74
N SER A 4 -40.37 30.17 -3.71
CA SER A 4 -39.33 29.41 -4.40
C SER A 4 -38.28 28.94 -3.38
N TRP A 5 -37.90 27.66 -3.44
CA TRP A 5 -36.64 27.20 -2.89
C TRP A 5 -35.79 26.68 -4.03
N VAL A 6 -34.60 27.27 -4.05
CA VAL A 6 -33.54 27.21 -5.05
C VAL A 6 -32.87 25.85 -4.99
N CYS A 7 -32.61 25.27 -6.16
CA CYS A 7 -31.66 24.19 -6.31
C CYS A 7 -30.29 24.66 -5.82
N VAL A 8 -29.74 24.00 -4.81
CA VAL A 8 -28.31 24.07 -4.53
C VAL A 8 -27.75 22.70 -4.91
N GLU A 9 -27.25 22.63 -6.15
CA GLU A 9 -26.21 21.67 -6.49
C GLU A 9 -25.02 21.95 -5.57
N SER A 10 -24.70 20.99 -4.71
CA SER A 10 -23.45 21.02 -3.97
C SER A 10 -22.53 19.99 -4.62
N ASP A 11 -21.60 20.52 -5.40
CA ASP A 11 -20.47 19.80 -5.98
C ASP A 11 -19.62 19.21 -4.84
N GLY A 12 -19.87 17.94 -4.55
CA GLY A 12 -19.21 17.16 -3.50
C GLY A 12 -19.01 15.71 -3.91
N GLY A 13 -18.99 15.45 -5.23
CA GLY A 13 -18.62 14.16 -5.78
C GLY A 13 -17.11 13.97 -5.66
N MET A 14 -16.70 12.74 -5.31
CA MET A 14 -15.32 12.21 -5.37
C MET A 14 -14.50 12.09 -4.06
N ILE A 15 -15.09 12.11 -2.86
CA ILE A 15 -14.36 11.67 -1.62
C ILE A 15 -15.04 10.48 -0.90
N ARG A 16 -16.18 9.96 -1.40
CA ARG A 16 -17.08 9.10 -0.61
C ARG A 16 -17.15 7.59 -0.91
N ALA A 17 -16.21 6.96 -1.62
CA ALA A 17 -16.54 5.66 -2.25
C ALA A 17 -15.70 4.41 -1.91
N MET A 18 -14.57 4.48 -1.20
CA MET A 18 -13.80 3.26 -0.87
C MET A 18 -14.27 2.56 0.42
N ASP A 19 -14.78 3.31 1.41
CA ASP A 19 -15.25 2.78 2.71
C ASP A 19 -16.51 1.89 2.63
N GLN A 20 -17.17 1.83 1.48
CA GLN A 20 -18.44 1.10 1.29
C GLN A 20 -18.29 -0.15 0.43
N LEU A 21 -17.10 -0.38 -0.15
CA LEU A 21 -16.82 -1.52 -0.99
C LEU A 21 -16.09 -2.58 -0.16
N SER A 22 -16.62 -3.81 -0.14
CA SER A 22 -15.89 -4.95 0.39
C SER A 22 -14.55 -5.10 -0.35
N TYR A 23 -13.51 -5.43 0.41
CA TYR A 23 -12.20 -5.70 -0.16
C TYR A 23 -12.30 -6.80 -1.22
N SER A 24 -11.83 -6.48 -2.43
CA SER A 24 -12.04 -7.28 -3.63
C SER A 24 -11.15 -6.79 -4.78
N THR A 25 -11.06 -7.55 -5.86
CA THR A 25 -10.38 -7.12 -7.10
C THR A 25 -10.93 -5.78 -7.65
N ALA A 26 -12.23 -5.53 -7.52
CA ALA A 26 -12.82 -4.27 -7.97
C ALA A 26 -12.38 -3.09 -7.08
N TRP A 27 -12.30 -3.31 -5.77
CA TRP A 27 -11.75 -2.34 -4.82
C TRP A 27 -10.27 -2.05 -5.13
N LEU A 28 -9.48 -3.09 -5.39
CA LEU A 28 -8.05 -2.97 -5.72
C LEU A 28 -7.79 -2.27 -7.05
N SER A 29 -8.62 -2.55 -8.07
CA SER A 29 -8.55 -1.83 -9.35
C SER A 29 -8.78 -0.34 -9.15
N ARG A 30 -9.79 0.04 -8.36
CA ARG A 30 -10.07 1.44 -8.05
C ARG A 30 -8.92 2.09 -7.27
N TRP A 31 -8.41 1.41 -6.24
CA TRP A 31 -7.27 1.89 -5.46
C TRP A 31 -6.04 2.16 -6.34
N ARG A 32 -5.72 1.23 -7.25
CA ARG A 32 -4.64 1.37 -8.24
C ARG A 32 -4.87 2.57 -9.14
N ASP A 33 -6.06 2.71 -9.70
CA ASP A 33 -6.38 3.79 -10.63
C ASP A 33 -6.23 5.16 -9.96
N GLU A 34 -6.72 5.31 -8.72
CA GLU A 34 -6.61 6.54 -7.94
C GLU A 34 -5.13 6.91 -7.63
N ILE A 35 -4.28 5.94 -7.28
CA ILE A 35 -2.84 6.18 -7.08
C ILE A 35 -2.13 6.50 -8.41
N THR A 36 -2.46 5.76 -9.46
CA THR A 36 -1.84 5.94 -10.78
C THR A 36 -2.13 7.32 -11.33
N ASP A 37 -3.36 7.82 -11.19
CA ASP A 37 -3.77 9.16 -11.61
C ASP A 37 -3.05 10.25 -10.81
N ALA A 38 -2.95 10.07 -9.48
CA ALA A 38 -2.23 11.00 -8.61
C ALA A 38 -0.75 11.08 -9.00
N VAL A 39 -0.07 9.95 -9.15
CA VAL A 39 1.35 9.93 -9.46
C VAL A 39 1.65 10.34 -10.89
N SER A 40 0.77 10.06 -11.85
CA SER A 40 0.88 10.60 -13.21
C SER A 40 0.88 12.13 -13.19
N SER A 41 0.09 12.75 -12.31
CA SER A 41 0.06 14.20 -12.13
C SER A 41 1.37 14.73 -11.55
N LEU A 42 1.95 14.03 -10.58
CA LEU A 42 3.26 14.35 -9.98
C LEU A 42 4.39 14.32 -11.02
N VAL A 43 4.46 13.24 -11.80
CA VAL A 43 5.52 12.99 -12.80
C VAL A 43 5.58 14.10 -13.86
N LEU A 44 4.44 14.69 -14.24
CA LEU A 44 4.38 15.78 -15.22
C LEU A 44 5.14 17.05 -14.79
N THR A 45 5.21 17.32 -13.48
CA THR A 45 5.87 18.52 -12.93
C THR A 45 7.19 18.19 -12.24
N PHE A 46 7.59 16.92 -12.23
CA PHE A 46 8.66 16.43 -11.37
C PHE A 46 10.03 17.01 -11.73
N GLU A 47 10.42 16.92 -13.00
CA GLU A 47 11.75 17.37 -13.45
C GLU A 47 11.89 18.89 -13.33
N GLU A 48 10.83 19.65 -13.61
CA GLU A 48 10.82 21.11 -13.42
C GLU A 48 11.04 21.49 -11.95
N THR A 49 10.49 20.71 -11.02
CA THR A 49 10.57 20.96 -9.58
C THR A 49 11.92 20.50 -8.99
N ASN A 50 12.42 19.33 -9.43
CA ASN A 50 13.54 18.65 -8.78
C ASN A 50 14.86 18.73 -9.56
N GLY A 51 14.82 19.07 -10.86
CA GLY A 51 15.99 19.21 -11.72
C GLY A 51 16.59 17.89 -12.23
N TYR A 52 15.87 16.78 -12.09
CA TYR A 52 16.22 15.47 -12.63
C TYR A 52 14.95 14.68 -13.01
N GLU A 53 15.09 13.71 -13.90
CA GLU A 53 13.98 12.86 -14.36
C GLU A 53 13.40 12.03 -13.19
N PRO A 54 12.07 11.87 -13.11
CA PRO A 54 11.46 10.99 -12.13
C PRO A 54 11.90 9.53 -12.33
N GLY A 55 11.93 8.78 -11.24
CA GLY A 55 12.02 7.33 -11.29
C GLY A 55 10.77 6.69 -11.88
N THR A 56 10.83 5.36 -12.04
CA THR A 56 9.66 4.58 -12.42
C THR A 56 8.68 4.50 -11.26
N ASN A 57 7.54 5.17 -11.38
CA ASN A 57 6.44 5.05 -10.43
C ASN A 57 5.32 4.20 -11.03
N GLU A 58 5.06 3.04 -10.44
CA GLU A 58 4.10 2.08 -10.98
C GLU A 58 3.36 1.33 -9.87
N VAL A 59 2.06 1.13 -10.07
CA VAL A 59 1.29 0.08 -9.39
C VAL A 59 1.04 -1.02 -10.41
N ARG A 60 1.89 -2.05 -10.38
CA ARG A 60 1.97 -3.08 -11.42
C ARG A 60 0.91 -4.14 -11.22
N LEU A 61 0.15 -4.46 -12.27
CA LEU A 61 -0.78 -5.60 -12.25
C LEU A 61 -0.06 -6.92 -11.99
N ALA A 62 -0.75 -7.84 -11.32
CA ALA A 62 -0.26 -9.19 -11.12
C ALA A 62 -0.08 -9.92 -12.47
N GLY A 63 1.10 -10.50 -12.66
CA GLY A 63 1.50 -11.27 -13.83
C GLY A 63 1.55 -12.77 -13.57
N LYS A 64 2.04 -13.50 -14.57
CA LYS A 64 2.19 -14.97 -14.51
C LYS A 64 3.19 -15.40 -13.44
N GLU A 65 4.23 -14.61 -13.23
CA GLU A 65 5.26 -14.87 -12.22
C GLU A 65 4.69 -14.70 -10.82
N ASP A 66 3.97 -13.60 -10.55
CA ASP A 66 3.29 -13.37 -9.27
C ASP A 66 2.28 -14.50 -8.97
N SER A 67 1.47 -14.87 -9.96
CA SER A 67 0.52 -15.99 -9.86
C SER A 67 1.20 -17.33 -9.57
N ARG A 68 2.43 -17.52 -10.06
CA ARG A 68 3.21 -18.73 -9.79
C ARG A 68 3.77 -18.67 -8.38
N ALA A 69 4.35 -17.55 -7.96
CA ALA A 69 4.88 -17.36 -6.62
C ALA A 69 3.82 -17.58 -5.55
N VAL A 70 2.62 -17.00 -5.71
CA VAL A 70 1.50 -17.20 -4.79
C VAL A 70 1.12 -18.69 -4.68
N ARG A 71 1.04 -19.40 -5.81
CA ARG A 71 0.74 -20.84 -5.83
C ARG A 71 1.84 -21.68 -5.17
N ASP A 72 3.10 -21.37 -5.48
CA ASP A 72 4.26 -22.11 -4.98
C ASP A 72 4.50 -21.80 -3.48
N GLY A 73 4.12 -20.61 -3.01
CA GLY A 73 4.20 -20.18 -1.61
C GLY A 73 3.26 -20.95 -0.67
N GLY A 74 2.09 -21.39 -1.17
CA GLY A 74 1.20 -22.33 -0.49
C GLY A 74 1.04 -22.07 1.02
N ARG A 75 1.61 -22.97 1.83
CA ARG A 75 1.55 -22.93 3.31
C ARG A 75 2.07 -21.64 3.95
N GLU A 76 3.01 -20.95 3.33
CA GLU A 76 3.58 -19.74 3.91
C GLU A 76 2.59 -18.55 3.83
N LEU A 77 1.67 -18.58 2.85
CA LEU A 77 0.62 -17.57 2.68
C LEU A 77 -0.72 -18.02 3.29
N GLU A 78 -0.79 -19.21 3.90
CA GLU A 78 -1.98 -19.62 4.67
C GLU A 78 -2.20 -18.67 5.84
N GLY A 79 -3.42 -18.13 5.97
CA GLY A 79 -3.78 -17.12 6.97
C GLY A 79 -3.47 -15.67 6.57
N PHE A 80 -3.14 -15.42 5.30
CA PHE A 80 -2.95 -14.07 4.75
C PHE A 80 -3.92 -13.80 3.59
N GLU A 81 -5.22 -14.01 3.80
CA GLU A 81 -6.26 -13.99 2.76
C GLU A 81 -6.35 -12.65 2.02
N ASP A 82 -6.24 -11.54 2.74
CA ASP A 82 -6.25 -10.22 2.12
C ASP A 82 -5.00 -10.00 1.26
N LEU A 83 -3.83 -10.45 1.72
CA LEU A 83 -2.58 -10.36 0.96
C LEU A 83 -2.60 -11.26 -0.29
N LEU A 84 -3.21 -12.44 -0.20
CA LEU A 84 -3.46 -13.30 -1.36
C LEU A 84 -4.34 -12.57 -2.39
N THR A 85 -5.44 -11.96 -1.95
CA THR A 85 -6.34 -11.18 -2.82
C THR A 85 -5.60 -9.99 -3.45
N PHE A 86 -4.69 -9.35 -2.71
CA PHE A 86 -3.80 -8.32 -3.24
C PHE A 86 -2.93 -8.89 -4.36
N TYR A 87 -2.16 -9.95 -4.12
CA TYR A 87 -1.22 -10.51 -5.10
C TYR A 87 -1.87 -11.19 -6.30
N GLU A 88 -3.15 -11.54 -6.22
CA GLU A 88 -3.96 -11.95 -7.37
C GLU A 88 -4.29 -10.77 -8.31
N SER A 89 -4.29 -9.54 -7.79
CA SER A 89 -4.68 -8.34 -8.54
C SER A 89 -3.50 -7.43 -8.87
N ILE A 90 -2.57 -7.23 -7.94
CA ILE A 90 -1.44 -6.30 -7.99
C ILE A 90 -0.18 -7.07 -7.63
N GLY A 91 0.80 -7.08 -8.53
CA GLY A 91 2.04 -7.81 -8.34
C GLY A 91 3.04 -7.03 -7.50
N GLU A 92 3.06 -5.69 -7.61
CA GLU A 92 4.03 -4.84 -6.95
C GLU A 92 3.59 -3.38 -6.96
N VAL A 93 4.05 -2.61 -5.98
CA VAL A 93 3.93 -1.14 -5.95
C VAL A 93 5.33 -0.57 -5.81
N VAL A 94 5.72 0.33 -6.72
CA VAL A 94 7.03 0.99 -6.72
C VAL A 94 6.79 2.47 -6.92
N LEU A 95 6.92 3.27 -5.86
CA LEU A 95 6.63 4.71 -5.87
C LEU A 95 7.81 5.51 -5.29
N PRO A 96 8.98 5.52 -5.95
CA PRO A 96 10.20 6.10 -5.40
C PRO A 96 10.14 7.62 -5.23
N ASP A 97 9.30 8.29 -6.02
CA ASP A 97 9.20 9.76 -6.03
C ASP A 97 8.11 10.31 -5.11
N VAL A 98 7.37 9.43 -4.42
CA VAL A 98 6.36 9.83 -3.44
C VAL A 98 7.03 9.94 -2.07
N GLY A 99 7.33 11.17 -1.66
CA GLY A 99 7.95 11.47 -0.37
C GLY A 99 9.32 10.81 -0.19
N ASN A 100 9.46 9.92 0.79
CA ASN A 100 10.68 9.13 0.98
C ASN A 100 10.71 7.86 0.09
N GLY A 101 9.76 7.69 -0.80
CA GLY A 101 9.54 6.47 -1.59
C GLY A 101 8.68 5.45 -0.83
N PHE A 102 7.82 4.73 -1.54
CA PHE A 102 6.98 3.67 -0.98
C PHE A 102 6.95 2.43 -1.88
N PHE A 103 7.03 1.25 -1.27
CA PHE A 103 7.17 -0.02 -1.98
C PHE A 103 6.31 -1.10 -1.33
N VAL A 104 5.43 -1.74 -2.12
CA VAL A 104 4.84 -3.04 -1.74
C VAL A 104 5.54 -4.09 -2.59
N HIS A 105 6.27 -4.99 -1.92
CA HIS A 105 7.17 -5.94 -2.56
C HIS A 105 6.41 -7.03 -3.30
N SER A 106 7.03 -7.56 -4.35
CA SER A 106 6.47 -8.67 -5.12
C SER A 106 6.31 -9.93 -4.25
N PRO A 107 5.36 -10.82 -4.55
CA PRO A 107 5.22 -12.07 -3.79
C PRO A 107 6.47 -12.95 -3.91
N CYS A 108 7.22 -12.84 -5.02
CA CYS A 108 8.52 -13.49 -5.17
C CYS A 108 9.51 -12.99 -4.12
N ASP A 109 9.66 -11.67 -3.99
CA ASP A 109 10.63 -11.07 -3.06
C ASP A 109 10.24 -11.32 -1.61
N VAL A 110 8.94 -11.23 -1.31
CA VAL A 110 8.40 -11.50 0.03
C VAL A 110 8.67 -12.96 0.44
N LEU A 111 8.36 -13.93 -0.42
CA LEU A 111 8.61 -15.36 -0.14
C LEU A 111 10.10 -15.69 -0.10
N HIS A 112 10.89 -15.08 -0.98
CA HIS A 112 12.34 -15.24 -0.98
C HIS A 112 12.93 -14.74 0.34
N ARG A 113 12.53 -13.55 0.78
CA ARG A 113 12.95 -12.98 2.07
C ARG A 113 12.53 -13.86 3.23
N LEU A 114 11.29 -14.33 3.25
CA LEU A 114 10.82 -15.24 4.30
C LEU A 114 11.65 -16.52 4.36
N THR A 115 12.10 -17.04 3.22
CA THR A 115 12.93 -18.23 3.13
C THR A 115 14.36 -17.99 3.62
N GLU A 116 14.96 -16.85 3.25
CA GLU A 116 16.36 -16.53 3.56
C GLU A 116 16.53 -15.97 4.99
N GLU A 117 15.63 -15.09 5.42
CA GLU A 117 15.72 -14.36 6.70
C GLU A 117 14.80 -14.93 7.79
N GLY A 118 13.78 -15.70 7.41
CA GLY A 118 12.75 -16.19 8.33
C GLY A 118 11.65 -15.15 8.61
N PRO A 119 10.62 -15.54 9.39
CA PRO A 119 9.55 -14.63 9.78
C PRO A 119 10.03 -13.58 10.79
N VAL A 120 9.41 -12.41 10.75
CA VAL A 120 9.65 -11.35 11.73
C VAL A 120 8.91 -11.68 13.03
N SER A 121 9.59 -11.52 14.17
CA SER A 121 8.97 -11.71 15.49
C SER A 121 8.11 -10.50 15.86
N LEU A 122 6.82 -10.72 16.09
CA LEU A 122 5.84 -9.71 16.53
C LEU A 122 5.26 -10.12 17.89
N PRO A 123 5.98 -9.93 19.00
CA PRO A 123 5.63 -10.53 20.29
C PRO A 123 4.27 -10.05 20.87
N GLU A 124 3.77 -8.91 20.40
CA GLU A 124 2.49 -8.33 20.83
C GLU A 124 1.32 -8.66 19.89
N ALA A 125 1.57 -9.34 18.77
CA ALA A 125 0.54 -9.78 17.84
C ALA A 125 -0.10 -11.12 18.25
N ASP A 126 -1.30 -11.38 17.75
CA ASP A 126 -2.02 -12.64 18.02
C ASP A 126 -1.29 -13.86 17.45
N ASP A 127 -0.65 -13.72 16.28
CA ASP A 127 0.38 -14.62 15.76
C ASP A 127 1.73 -13.91 15.83
N PRO A 128 2.71 -14.43 16.60
CA PRO A 128 3.99 -13.76 16.81
C PRO A 128 4.94 -13.83 15.59
N HIS A 129 4.49 -14.37 14.46
CA HIS A 129 5.27 -14.48 13.23
C HIS A 129 4.64 -13.70 12.09
N GLY A 130 5.33 -12.66 11.64
CA GLY A 130 4.92 -11.80 10.54
C GLY A 130 5.80 -11.91 9.31
N MET A 131 5.30 -11.35 8.21
CA MET A 131 5.94 -11.33 6.90
C MET A 131 6.16 -9.90 6.45
N VAL A 132 7.39 -9.53 6.07
CA VAL A 132 7.66 -8.19 5.52
C VAL A 132 7.04 -8.10 4.13
N ILE A 133 6.08 -7.21 3.94
CA ILE A 133 5.34 -7.05 2.68
C ILE A 133 5.65 -5.74 1.96
N ALA A 134 6.12 -4.73 2.69
CA ALA A 134 6.33 -3.40 2.15
C ALA A 134 7.44 -2.66 2.90
N SER A 135 7.92 -1.59 2.29
CA SER A 135 8.91 -0.68 2.87
C SER A 135 8.78 0.73 2.31
N ASN A 136 9.45 1.67 2.95
CA ASN A 136 9.69 3.00 2.38
C ASN A 136 11.18 3.23 2.11
N GLY A 137 11.53 4.25 1.33
CA GLY A 137 12.94 4.53 1.00
C GLY A 137 13.75 5.10 2.18
N GLY A 138 13.12 5.37 3.32
CA GLY A 138 13.77 5.63 4.60
C GLY A 138 14.18 4.37 5.36
N GLY A 139 13.86 3.18 4.85
CA GLY A 139 14.19 1.88 5.43
C GLY A 139 13.17 1.34 6.43
N ILE A 140 12.05 2.05 6.64
CA ILE A 140 10.94 1.53 7.45
C ILE A 140 10.34 0.32 6.75
N LEU A 141 9.99 -0.69 7.54
CA LEU A 141 9.42 -1.94 7.08
C LEU A 141 7.99 -2.09 7.57
N TYR A 142 7.16 -2.70 6.73
CA TYR A 142 5.77 -3.03 7.02
C TYR A 142 5.59 -4.55 7.01
N VAL A 143 5.05 -5.08 8.08
CA VAL A 143 4.95 -6.51 8.36
C VAL A 143 3.49 -6.89 8.52
N ALA A 144 3.01 -7.84 7.72
CA ALA A 144 1.70 -8.44 7.91
C ALA A 144 1.79 -9.57 8.94
N ASP A 145 0.85 -9.65 9.88
CA ASP A 145 0.64 -10.84 10.71
C ASP A 145 -0.50 -11.71 10.16
N ARG A 146 -0.61 -12.95 10.65
CA ARG A 146 -1.70 -13.87 10.26
C ARG A 146 -3.07 -13.48 10.81
N GLY A 147 -3.14 -12.51 11.73
CA GLY A 147 -4.40 -11.89 12.16
C GLY A 147 -4.91 -10.87 11.13
N GLY A 148 -4.11 -10.55 10.12
CA GLY A 148 -4.40 -9.59 9.06
C GLY A 148 -3.85 -8.19 9.35
N ALA A 149 -3.40 -7.90 10.57
CA ALA A 149 -2.93 -6.57 10.93
C ALA A 149 -1.57 -6.27 10.27
N ILE A 150 -1.34 -4.98 10.01
CA ILE A 150 -0.08 -4.49 9.45
C ILE A 150 0.66 -3.72 10.53
N HIS A 151 1.93 -4.06 10.74
CA HIS A 151 2.83 -3.45 11.71
C HIS A 151 3.94 -2.69 11.02
N ARG A 152 4.37 -1.57 11.60
CA ARG A 152 5.41 -0.69 11.07
C ARG A 152 6.61 -0.71 12.00
N SER A 153 7.81 -0.87 11.45
CA SER A 153 9.03 -0.76 12.25
C SER A 153 9.25 0.68 12.75
N GLY A 154 9.75 0.83 13.97
CA GLY A 154 10.16 2.14 14.50
C GLY A 154 11.49 2.64 13.90
N THR A 155 12.29 1.74 13.33
CA THR A 155 13.62 2.05 12.77
C THR A 155 13.88 1.35 11.44
N ALA A 156 14.95 1.76 10.76
CA ALA A 156 15.40 1.21 9.48
C ALA A 156 16.19 -0.12 9.60
N SER A 157 16.01 -0.87 10.69
CA SER A 157 16.67 -2.15 10.96
C SER A 157 15.63 -3.15 11.44
N LEU A 158 15.76 -4.43 11.07
CA LEU A 158 14.98 -5.51 11.70
C LEU A 158 15.56 -5.90 13.07
N ASP A 159 16.87 -5.76 13.25
CA ASP A 159 17.52 -6.14 14.48
C ASP A 159 17.11 -5.21 15.62
N GLY A 160 16.46 -5.77 16.64
CA GLY A 160 15.95 -5.05 17.80
C GLY A 160 14.86 -4.02 17.50
N ALA A 161 14.22 -4.06 16.33
CA ALA A 161 13.14 -3.13 16.03
C ALA A 161 11.88 -3.44 16.84
N GLU A 162 11.30 -2.38 17.40
CA GLU A 162 9.92 -2.37 17.87
C GLU A 162 8.99 -2.16 16.67
N PHE A 163 7.86 -2.85 16.72
CA PHE A 163 6.83 -2.82 15.68
C PHE A 163 5.53 -2.30 16.27
N ASP A 164 5.10 -1.14 15.79
CA ASP A 164 3.81 -0.56 16.16
C ASP A 164 2.75 -0.99 15.16
N LYS A 165 1.54 -1.28 15.64
CA LYS A 165 0.42 -1.58 14.74
C LYS A 165 0.06 -0.34 13.92
N ALA A 166 0.19 -0.45 12.60
CA ALA A 166 -0.10 0.61 11.63
C ALA A 166 -1.54 0.55 11.09
N ALA A 167 -2.10 -0.66 10.95
CA ALA A 167 -3.47 -0.87 10.52
C ALA A 167 -4.05 -2.18 11.06
N ASP A 168 -5.37 -2.27 11.22
CA ASP A 168 -6.02 -3.52 11.65
C ASP A 168 -6.12 -4.55 10.52
N ASN A 169 -6.00 -4.12 9.26
CA ASN A 169 -6.01 -5.01 8.10
C ASN A 169 -5.35 -4.36 6.87
N LEU A 170 -5.03 -5.18 5.85
CA LEU A 170 -4.44 -4.71 4.60
C LEU A 170 -5.31 -3.67 3.86
N PRO A 171 -6.64 -3.79 3.75
CA PRO A 171 -7.47 -2.75 3.13
C PRO A 171 -7.34 -1.38 3.79
N GLN A 172 -7.33 -1.33 5.12
CA GLN A 172 -7.11 -0.07 5.87
C GLN A 172 -5.72 0.51 5.63
N PHE A 173 -4.69 -0.36 5.60
CA PHE A 173 -3.33 0.05 5.29
C PHE A 173 -3.23 0.66 3.88
N LEU A 174 -3.78 -0.01 2.87
CA LEU A 174 -3.79 0.46 1.49
C LEU A 174 -4.58 1.77 1.35
N ASP A 175 -5.73 1.93 2.03
CA ASP A 175 -6.46 3.20 2.04
C ASP A 175 -5.63 4.34 2.65
N HIS A 176 -4.90 4.08 3.74
CA HIS A 176 -3.97 5.04 4.33
C HIS A 176 -2.88 5.44 3.35
N VAL A 177 -2.24 4.47 2.68
CA VAL A 177 -1.24 4.74 1.62
C VAL A 177 -1.83 5.63 0.54
N ARG A 178 -3.03 5.31 0.04
CA ARG A 178 -3.71 6.12 -0.98
C ARG A 178 -3.87 7.57 -0.52
N ARG A 179 -4.35 7.77 0.71
CA ARG A 179 -4.55 9.12 1.28
C ARG A 179 -3.23 9.88 1.41
N CYS A 180 -2.16 9.21 1.82
CA CYS A 180 -0.83 9.83 1.89
C CYS A 180 -0.28 10.20 0.50
N VAL A 181 -0.41 9.31 -0.50
CA VAL A 181 0.00 9.60 -1.88
C VAL A 181 -0.74 10.80 -2.43
N VAL A 182 -2.07 10.83 -2.34
CA VAL A 182 -2.89 11.95 -2.83
C VAL A 182 -2.50 13.25 -2.12
N ARG A 183 -2.37 13.24 -0.79
CA ARG A 183 -1.95 14.42 -0.03
C ARG A 183 -0.56 14.91 -0.44
N PHE A 184 0.40 14.00 -0.65
CA PHE A 184 1.74 14.36 -1.09
C PHE A 184 1.71 15.04 -2.45
N VAL A 185 0.94 14.52 -3.40
CA VAL A 185 0.79 15.14 -4.72
C VAL A 185 0.13 16.52 -4.62
N GLU A 186 -0.86 16.69 -3.75
CA GLU A 186 -1.58 17.96 -3.59
C GLU A 186 -0.80 19.03 -2.84
N THR A 187 0.06 18.65 -1.88
CA THR A 187 0.62 19.58 -0.88
C THR A 187 2.14 19.52 -0.75
N GLY A 188 2.78 18.48 -1.29
CA GLY A 188 4.20 18.15 -1.03
C GLY A 188 4.46 17.55 0.35
N GLU A 189 3.44 17.39 1.20
CA GLU A 189 3.60 16.80 2.53
C GLU A 189 3.57 15.27 2.46
N THR A 190 4.61 14.61 2.98
CA THR A 190 4.77 13.15 2.90
C THR A 190 3.80 12.36 3.78
N GLY A 191 3.28 12.96 4.86
CA GLY A 191 2.59 12.22 5.91
C GLY A 191 3.50 11.16 6.59
N ASP A 192 2.91 10.35 7.46
CA ASP A 192 3.57 9.16 8.02
C ASP A 192 3.37 7.98 7.06
N LEU A 193 4.26 7.90 6.06
CA LEU A 193 4.55 6.71 5.27
C LEU A 193 5.84 6.01 5.77
#